data_AF-A0A936BPF2-F1
#
_entry.id   AF-A0A936BPF2-F1
#
_cell.length_a   1.000
_cell.length_b   1.000
_cell.length_c   1.000
_cell.angle_alpha   90.00
_cell.angle_beta   90.00
_cell.angle_gamma   90.00
#
_symmetry.space_group_name_H-M   'P 1'
#
loop_
_entity.id
_entity.type
_entity.pdbx_description
1 polymer ?
#
loop_
_entity_poly.entity_id
_entity_poly.type
_entity_poly.pdbx_seq_one_letter_code
_entity_poly.pdbx_strand_id
1 'polypeptide(L)'
;MPVTAKLSKRFYDALGEDVANELVEWFNMVDATYRGDLRELNELNFARFDAKVEQRFAEAQARTDARFAEAQARTDARFAELEARMDVRFAEVRTEMDRRFAEVRADMDKRFATAKVETGEGLASLRVLVEEKHEAMLRWLLLCWLTTGGGLLLVKVL
;
A
#
# COMPACT_ATOMS: atom_id res chain seq x y z
N MET A 1 -39.23 -56.88 21.43
CA MET A 1 -40.57 -56.91 22.05
C MET A 1 -41.50 -57.62 21.10
N PRO A 2 -41.85 -58.90 21.33
CA PRO A 2 -42.76 -59.63 20.47
C PRO A 2 -44.12 -58.93 20.41
N VAL A 3 -44.84 -59.11 19.32
CA VAL A 3 -46.21 -58.63 19.19
C VAL A 3 -47.08 -59.54 20.06
N THR A 4 -47.62 -59.00 21.16
CA THR A 4 -48.63 -59.70 21.96
C THR A 4 -49.99 -59.66 21.26
N ALA A 5 -50.06 -60.18 20.04
CA ALA A 5 -51.30 -60.35 19.31
C ALA A 5 -52.05 -61.56 19.90
N LYS A 6 -53.06 -61.30 20.74
CA LYS A 6 -53.99 -62.35 21.16
C LYS A 6 -55.08 -62.50 20.10
N LEU A 7 -55.08 -63.65 19.43
CA LEU A 7 -56.19 -64.03 18.54
C LEU A 7 -57.48 -64.23 19.35
N SER A 8 -58.64 -64.04 18.71
CA SER A 8 -59.93 -64.15 19.42
C SER A 8 -60.24 -65.60 19.79
N LYS A 9 -60.98 -65.84 20.88
CA LYS A 9 -61.37 -67.20 21.31
C LYS A 9 -62.08 -68.00 20.20
N ARG A 10 -62.95 -67.33 19.43
CA ARG A 10 -63.64 -67.93 18.27
C ARG A 10 -62.67 -68.42 17.18
N PHE A 11 -61.49 -67.83 17.10
CA PHE A 11 -60.46 -68.20 16.12
C PHE A 11 -59.75 -69.50 16.55
N TYR A 12 -59.44 -69.63 17.86
CA TYR A 12 -58.93 -70.87 18.44
C TYR A 12 -59.94 -72.02 18.35
N ASP A 13 -61.23 -71.74 18.66
CA ASP A 13 -62.29 -72.74 18.56
C ASP A 13 -62.51 -73.23 17.11
N ALA A 14 -62.24 -72.38 16.10
CA ALA A 14 -62.46 -72.69 14.69
C ALA A 14 -61.26 -73.37 14.00
N LEU A 15 -60.02 -73.02 14.36
CA LEU A 15 -58.81 -73.53 13.70
C LEU A 15 -58.03 -74.54 14.53
N GLY A 16 -58.34 -74.66 15.82
CA GLY A 16 -57.57 -75.45 16.78
C GLY A 16 -56.43 -74.65 17.42
N GLU A 17 -56.01 -75.11 18.59
CA GLU A 17 -55.02 -74.42 19.42
C GLU A 17 -53.62 -74.41 18.77
N ASP A 18 -53.22 -75.53 18.17
CA ASP A 18 -51.92 -75.69 17.51
C ASP A 18 -51.76 -74.73 16.31
N VAL A 19 -52.74 -74.72 15.40
CA VAL A 19 -52.71 -73.89 14.18
C VAL A 19 -52.73 -72.40 14.53
N ALA A 20 -53.50 -72.00 15.55
CA ALA A 20 -53.55 -70.62 15.99
C ALA A 20 -52.23 -70.16 16.64
N ASN A 21 -51.55 -71.04 17.39
CA ASN A 21 -50.23 -70.75 17.97
C ASN A 21 -49.14 -70.61 16.90
N GLU A 22 -49.09 -71.51 15.91
CA GLU A 22 -48.15 -71.43 14.77
C GLU A 22 -48.29 -70.10 14.02
N LEU A 23 -49.52 -69.61 13.83
CA LEU A 23 -49.77 -68.35 13.13
C LEU A 23 -49.28 -67.14 13.92
N VAL A 24 -49.42 -67.16 15.25
CA VAL A 24 -48.88 -66.12 16.14
C VAL A 24 -47.34 -66.15 16.15
N GLU A 25 -46.73 -67.33 16.17
CA GLU A 25 -45.28 -67.49 16.08
C GLU A 25 -44.75 -66.95 14.75
N TRP A 26 -45.40 -67.30 13.64
CA TRP A 26 -45.06 -66.78 12.32
C TRP A 26 -45.17 -65.25 12.27
N PHE A 27 -46.24 -64.66 12.81
CA PHE A 27 -46.41 -63.21 12.85
C PHE A 27 -45.32 -62.52 13.67
N ASN A 28 -44.94 -63.11 14.81
CA ASN A 28 -43.84 -62.62 15.64
C ASN A 28 -42.49 -62.71 14.93
N MET A 29 -42.24 -63.78 14.19
CA MET A 29 -41.03 -63.93 13.37
C MET A 29 -40.99 -62.87 12.27
N VAL A 30 -42.09 -62.66 11.54
CA VAL A 30 -42.17 -61.64 10.48
C VAL A 30 -41.96 -60.23 11.04
N ASP A 31 -42.60 -59.88 12.17
CA ASP A 31 -42.39 -58.57 12.84
C ASP A 31 -40.94 -58.38 13.29
N ALA A 32 -40.31 -59.43 13.82
CA ALA A 32 -38.91 -59.39 14.24
C ALA A 32 -37.98 -59.13 13.05
N THR A 33 -38.18 -59.84 11.94
CA THR A 33 -37.41 -59.65 10.70
C THR A 33 -37.60 -58.24 10.15
N TYR A 34 -38.85 -57.78 9.99
CA TYR A 34 -39.12 -56.46 9.42
C TYR A 34 -38.58 -55.31 10.27
N ARG A 35 -38.66 -55.43 11.60
CA ARG A 35 -38.02 -54.48 12.51
C ARG A 35 -36.49 -54.55 12.46
N GLY A 36 -35.92 -55.71 12.18
CA GLY A 36 -34.49 -55.88 11.90
C GLY A 36 -34.09 -55.12 10.65
N ASP A 37 -34.73 -55.43 9.52
CA ASP A 37 -34.48 -54.81 8.22
C ASP A 37 -34.65 -53.28 8.27
N LEU A 38 -35.69 -52.79 8.95
CA LEU A 38 -35.91 -51.36 9.14
C LEU A 38 -34.79 -50.70 9.93
N ARG A 39 -34.27 -51.35 10.98
CA ARG A 39 -33.11 -50.83 11.73
C ARG A 39 -31.87 -50.80 10.87
N GLU A 40 -31.58 -51.88 10.14
CA GLU A 40 -30.41 -51.96 9.26
C GLU A 40 -30.45 -50.89 8.17
N LEU A 41 -31.60 -50.74 7.48
CA LEU A 41 -31.78 -49.68 6.48
C LEU A 41 -31.62 -48.29 7.09
N ASN A 42 -32.12 -48.09 8.31
CA ASN A 42 -32.02 -46.81 8.99
C ASN A 42 -30.57 -46.49 9.37
N GLU A 43 -29.83 -47.46 9.93
CA GLU A 43 -28.39 -47.34 10.24
C GLU A 43 -27.56 -47.07 8.98
N LEU A 44 -27.80 -47.79 7.89
CA LEU A 44 -27.13 -47.58 6.62
C LEU A 44 -27.42 -46.18 6.04
N ASN A 45 -28.66 -45.72 6.13
CA ASN A 45 -29.05 -44.40 5.65
C ASN A 45 -28.43 -43.29 6.50
N PHE A 46 -28.41 -43.43 7.82
CA PHE A 46 -27.76 -42.46 8.70
C PHE A 46 -26.25 -42.41 8.47
N ALA A 47 -25.57 -43.56 8.35
CA ALA A 47 -24.15 -43.61 8.04
C ALA A 47 -23.82 -42.91 6.71
N ARG A 48 -24.63 -43.13 5.67
CA ARG A 48 -24.49 -42.44 4.38
C ARG A 48 -24.75 -40.94 4.48
N PHE A 49 -25.74 -40.55 5.27
CA PHE A 49 -26.06 -39.14 5.50
C PHE A 49 -24.90 -38.44 6.21
N ASP A 50 -24.40 -39.01 7.30
CA ASP A 50 -23.26 -38.46 8.06
C ASP A 50 -22.03 -38.32 7.17
N ALA A 51 -21.69 -39.36 6.40
CA ALA A 51 -20.57 -39.30 5.47
C ALA A 51 -20.72 -38.18 4.43
N LYS A 52 -21.93 -37.97 3.90
CA LYS A 52 -22.21 -36.91 2.93
C LYS A 52 -22.14 -35.52 3.56
N VAL A 53 -22.62 -35.36 4.79
CA VAL A 53 -22.55 -34.10 5.53
C VAL A 53 -21.10 -33.76 5.83
N GLU A 54 -20.32 -34.72 6.33
CA GLU A 54 -18.90 -34.54 6.60
C GLU A 54 -18.13 -34.13 5.35
N GLN A 55 -18.38 -34.82 4.22
CA GLN A 55 -17.79 -34.45 2.93
C GLN A 55 -18.12 -33.01 2.53
N ARG A 56 -19.41 -32.62 2.61
CA ARG A 56 -19.85 -31.26 2.25
C ARG A 56 -19.24 -30.20 3.16
N PHE A 57 -19.06 -30.51 4.43
CA PHE A 57 -18.43 -29.61 5.39
C PHE A 57 -16.94 -29.44 5.08
N ALA A 58 -16.21 -30.53 4.83
CA ALA A 58 -14.81 -30.49 4.42
C ALA A 58 -14.61 -29.71 3.10
N GLU A 59 -15.46 -29.94 2.10
CA GLU A 59 -15.45 -29.16 0.85
C GLU A 59 -15.71 -27.67 1.09
N ALA A 60 -16.65 -27.32 1.97
CA ALA A 60 -16.97 -25.93 2.30
C ALA A 60 -15.82 -25.24 3.05
N GLN A 61 -15.15 -25.94 3.97
CA GLN A 61 -13.95 -25.45 4.64
C GLN A 61 -12.82 -25.22 3.65
N ALA A 62 -12.49 -26.22 2.81
CA ALA A 62 -11.45 -26.09 1.80
C ALA A 62 -11.70 -24.93 0.82
N ARG A 63 -12.95 -24.72 0.41
CA ARG A 63 -13.34 -23.59 -0.44
C ARG A 63 -13.16 -22.25 0.27
N THR A 64 -13.46 -22.19 1.56
CA THR A 64 -13.32 -20.98 2.38
C THR A 64 -11.84 -20.65 2.56
N ASP A 65 -11.02 -21.64 2.90
CA ASP A 65 -9.56 -21.47 3.04
C ASP A 65 -8.92 -21.00 1.74
N ALA A 66 -9.30 -21.60 0.61
CA ALA A 66 -8.82 -21.19 -0.71
C ALA A 66 -9.16 -19.72 -1.02
N ARG A 67 -10.39 -19.28 -0.69
CA ARG A 67 -10.81 -17.88 -0.88
C ARG A 67 -10.05 -16.92 0.03
N PHE A 68 -9.77 -17.30 1.27
CA PHE A 68 -8.96 -16.50 2.18
C PHE A 68 -7.53 -16.37 1.66
N ALA A 69 -6.91 -17.46 1.22
CA ALA A 69 -5.58 -17.45 0.63
C ALA A 69 -5.50 -16.57 -0.63
N GLU A 70 -6.50 -16.66 -1.51
CA GLU A 70 -6.59 -15.81 -2.71
C GLU A 70 -6.75 -14.32 -2.34
N ALA A 71 -7.60 -14.01 -1.36
CA ALA A 71 -7.80 -12.64 -0.89
C ALA A 71 -6.53 -12.06 -0.26
N GLN A 72 -5.79 -12.86 0.51
CA GLN A 72 -4.51 -12.46 1.08
C GLN A 72 -3.48 -12.20 -0.03
N ALA A 73 -3.31 -13.13 -0.97
CA ALA A 73 -2.37 -12.96 -2.08
C ALA A 73 -2.68 -11.71 -2.94
N ARG A 74 -3.97 -11.43 -3.19
CA ARG A 74 -4.40 -10.21 -3.89
C ARG A 74 -4.07 -8.95 -3.11
N THR A 75 -4.18 -9.00 -1.80
CA THR A 75 -3.89 -7.86 -0.91
C THR A 75 -2.39 -7.59 -0.89
N ASP A 76 -1.57 -8.63 -0.72
CA ASP A 76 -0.12 -8.54 -0.76
C ASP A 76 0.37 -7.98 -2.11
N ALA A 77 -0.18 -8.47 -3.23
CA ALA A 77 0.14 -7.95 -4.55
C ALA A 77 -0.19 -6.45 -4.71
N ARG A 78 -1.32 -6.00 -4.17
CA ARG A 78 -1.70 -4.58 -4.19
C ARG A 78 -0.79 -3.71 -3.34
N PHE A 79 -0.35 -4.20 -2.19
CA PHE A 79 0.62 -3.49 -1.35
C PHE A 79 1.97 -3.37 -2.06
N ALA A 80 2.47 -4.44 -2.66
CA ALA A 80 3.71 -4.42 -3.44
C ALA A 80 3.63 -3.44 -4.63
N GLU A 81 2.49 -3.39 -5.34
CA GLU A 81 2.28 -2.43 -6.42
C GLU A 81 2.29 -0.98 -5.91
N LEU A 82 1.66 -0.73 -4.77
CA LEU A 82 1.60 0.60 -4.16
C LEU A 82 2.99 1.06 -3.69
N GLU A 83 3.77 0.17 -3.08
CA GLU A 83 5.16 0.41 -2.68
C GLU A 83 6.02 0.79 -3.90
N ALA A 84 5.97 -0.01 -4.97
CA ALA A 84 6.71 0.28 -6.19
C ALA A 84 6.32 1.64 -6.82
N ARG A 85 5.03 1.97 -6.82
CA ARG A 85 4.55 3.28 -7.32
C ARG A 85 5.05 4.44 -6.45
N MET A 86 5.11 4.26 -5.12
CA MET A 86 5.66 5.26 -4.23
C MET A 86 7.15 5.46 -4.47
N ASP A 87 7.92 4.39 -4.62
CA ASP A 87 9.35 4.47 -4.90
C ASP A 87 9.65 5.25 -6.18
N VAL A 88 8.89 4.97 -7.26
CA VAL A 88 9.01 5.72 -8.52
C VAL A 88 8.70 7.20 -8.30
N ARG A 89 7.58 7.54 -7.63
CA ARG A 89 7.24 8.94 -7.34
C ARG A 89 8.30 9.64 -6.49
N PHE A 90 8.85 8.95 -5.49
CA PHE A 90 9.90 9.53 -4.65
C PHE A 90 11.18 9.78 -5.44
N ALA A 91 11.54 8.87 -6.35
CA ALA A 91 12.66 9.07 -7.26
C ALA A 91 12.42 10.28 -8.18
N GLU A 92 11.22 10.41 -8.77
CA GLU A 92 10.84 11.55 -9.62
C GLU A 92 10.87 12.88 -8.87
N VAL A 93 10.36 12.92 -7.63
CA VAL A 93 10.41 14.14 -6.80
C VAL A 93 11.86 14.51 -6.48
N ARG A 94 12.73 13.52 -6.22
CA ARG A 94 14.14 13.76 -5.94
C ARG A 94 14.86 14.35 -7.16
N THR A 95 14.65 13.78 -8.35
CA THR A 95 15.28 14.30 -9.57
C THR A 95 14.78 15.71 -9.92
N GLU A 96 13.49 15.99 -9.73
CA GLU A 96 12.93 17.33 -9.92
C GLU A 96 13.49 18.33 -8.91
N MET A 97 13.66 17.94 -7.65
CA MET A 97 14.32 18.79 -6.65
C MET A 97 15.77 19.07 -7.03
N ASP A 98 16.55 18.06 -7.43
CA ASP A 98 17.93 18.23 -7.85
C ASP A 98 18.05 19.18 -9.05
N ARG A 99 17.14 19.05 -10.03
CA ARG A 99 17.05 19.96 -11.17
C ARG A 99 16.80 21.40 -10.73
N ARG A 100 15.80 21.63 -9.87
CA ARG A 100 15.48 22.97 -9.35
C ARG A 100 16.64 23.58 -8.57
N PHE A 101 17.34 22.79 -7.75
CA PHE A 101 18.52 23.27 -7.04
C PHE A 101 19.65 23.66 -7.99
N ALA A 102 19.88 22.88 -9.05
CA ALA A 102 20.86 23.23 -10.08
C ALA A 102 20.49 24.54 -10.79
N GLU A 103 19.22 24.75 -11.11
CA GLU A 103 18.72 25.98 -11.74
C GLU A 103 18.89 27.20 -10.84
N VAL A 104 18.53 27.09 -9.57
CA VAL A 104 18.73 28.17 -8.58
C VAL A 104 20.20 28.51 -8.45
N ARG A 105 21.08 27.51 -8.40
CA ARG A 105 22.54 27.73 -8.35
C ARG A 105 23.03 28.46 -9.59
N ALA A 106 22.60 28.04 -10.78
CA ALA A 106 22.99 28.68 -12.03
C ALA A 106 22.47 30.13 -12.15
N ASP A 107 21.25 30.42 -11.69
CA ASP A 107 20.73 31.79 -11.64
C ASP A 107 21.55 32.66 -10.67
N MET A 108 21.86 32.12 -9.50
CA MET A 108 22.69 32.80 -8.51
C MET A 108 24.10 33.11 -9.06
N ASP A 109 24.74 32.16 -9.73
CA ASP A 109 26.04 32.35 -10.35
C ASP A 109 26.01 33.45 -11.43
N LYS A 110 24.95 33.49 -12.25
CA LYS A 110 24.73 34.57 -13.22
C LYS A 110 24.59 35.93 -12.55
N ARG A 111 23.76 36.03 -11.51
CA ARG A 111 23.58 37.29 -10.75
C ARG A 111 24.89 37.76 -10.12
N PHE A 112 25.68 36.85 -9.57
CA PHE A 112 26.99 37.18 -9.02
C PHE A 112 27.97 37.66 -10.09
N ALA A 113 27.97 37.04 -11.27
CA ALA A 113 28.78 37.49 -12.39
C ALA A 113 28.39 38.91 -12.84
N THR A 114 27.09 39.18 -12.99
CA THR A 114 26.58 40.52 -13.32
C THR A 114 26.97 41.55 -12.27
N ALA A 115 26.76 41.25 -10.98
CA ALA A 115 27.13 42.16 -9.89
C ALA A 115 28.63 42.48 -9.86
N LYS A 116 29.50 41.50 -10.18
CA LYS A 116 30.94 41.74 -10.30
C LYS A 116 31.28 42.69 -11.44
N VAL A 117 30.62 42.56 -12.59
CA VAL A 117 30.80 43.46 -13.74
C VAL A 117 30.35 44.87 -13.38
N GLU A 118 29.15 45.04 -12.85
CA GLU A 118 28.60 46.34 -12.43
C GLU A 118 29.50 47.02 -11.39
N THR A 119 30.00 46.25 -10.41
CA THR A 119 30.94 46.78 -9.41
C THR A 119 32.26 47.21 -10.05
N GLY A 120 32.78 46.42 -11.00
CA GLY A 120 34.00 46.75 -11.74
C GLY A 120 33.86 48.03 -12.56
N GLU A 121 32.74 48.19 -13.27
CA GLU A 121 32.42 49.41 -14.03
C GLU A 121 32.24 50.62 -13.11
N GLY A 122 31.58 50.45 -11.97
CA GLY A 122 31.44 51.50 -10.95
C GLY A 122 32.78 51.96 -10.38
N LEU A 123 33.68 51.02 -10.06
CA LEU A 123 35.04 51.33 -9.59
C LEU A 123 35.89 52.01 -10.66
N ALA A 124 35.79 51.60 -11.93
CA ALA A 124 36.47 52.26 -13.04
C ALA A 124 35.98 53.70 -13.22
N SER A 125 34.66 53.91 -13.17
CA SER A 125 34.06 55.24 -13.26
C SER A 125 34.50 56.15 -12.10
N LEU A 126 34.53 55.62 -10.87
CA LEU A 126 35.04 56.36 -9.71
C LEU A 126 36.52 56.71 -9.85
N ARG A 127 37.35 55.79 -10.36
CA ARG A 127 38.77 56.06 -10.60
C ARG A 127 38.96 57.24 -11.55
N VAL A 128 38.25 57.23 -12.69
CA VAL A 128 38.33 58.32 -13.68
C VAL A 128 37.90 59.65 -13.07
N LEU A 129 36.81 59.68 -12.31
CA LEU A 129 36.35 60.89 -11.62
C LEU A 129 37.39 61.38 -10.60
N VAL A 130 38.02 60.49 -9.84
CA VAL A 130 39.07 60.86 -8.87
C VAL A 130 40.30 61.42 -9.60
N GLU A 131 40.74 60.79 -10.70
CA GLU A 131 41.85 61.28 -11.51
C GLU A 131 41.54 62.67 -12.10
N GLU A 132 40.35 62.88 -12.65
CA GLU A 132 39.91 64.17 -13.19
C GLU A 132 39.88 65.25 -12.10
N LYS A 133 39.30 64.95 -10.93
CA LYS A 133 39.27 65.90 -9.79
C LYS A 133 40.66 66.16 -9.24
N HIS A 134 41.53 65.14 -9.17
CA HIS A 134 42.91 65.28 -8.75
C HIS A 134 43.71 66.17 -9.71
N GLU A 135 43.59 65.96 -11.03
CA GLU A 135 44.21 66.83 -12.04
C GLU A 135 43.69 68.26 -11.95
N ALA A 136 42.37 68.45 -11.85
CA ALA A 136 41.77 69.77 -11.69
C ALA A 136 42.29 70.48 -10.44
N MET A 137 42.41 69.75 -9.32
CA MET A 137 42.97 70.26 -8.07
C MET A 137 44.45 70.64 -8.23
N LEU A 138 45.27 69.79 -8.86
CA LEU A 138 46.68 70.07 -9.13
C LEU A 138 46.85 71.30 -10.03
N ARG A 139 46.08 71.40 -11.12
CA ARG A 139 46.08 72.57 -12.02
C ARG A 139 45.71 73.84 -11.25
N TRP A 140 44.68 73.77 -10.39
CA TRP A 140 44.27 74.90 -9.56
C TRP A 140 45.36 75.31 -8.54
N LEU A 141 46.00 74.34 -7.87
CA LEU A 141 47.10 74.59 -6.94
C LEU A 141 48.31 75.22 -7.65
N LEU A 142 48.67 74.75 -8.84
CA LEU A 142 49.76 75.33 -9.65
C LEU A 142 49.46 76.77 -10.07
N LEU A 143 48.23 77.04 -10.52
CA LEU A 143 47.78 78.38 -10.86
C LEU A 143 47.86 79.31 -9.64
N CYS A 144 47.38 78.85 -8.47
CA CYS A 144 47.45 79.59 -7.22
C CYS A 144 48.91 79.86 -6.78
N TRP A 145 49.80 78.88 -6.95
CA TRP A 145 51.23 79.04 -6.63
C TRP A 145 51.92 80.08 -7.54
N LEU A 146 51.63 80.06 -8.85
CA LEU A 146 52.16 81.05 -9.80
C LEU A 146 51.69 82.47 -9.51
N THR A 147 50.43 82.65 -9.09
CA THR A 147 49.89 83.98 -8.78
C THR A 147 50.30 84.52 -7.41
N THR A 148 50.60 83.65 -6.44
CA THR A 148 50.77 84.07 -5.03
C THR A 148 52.21 83.96 -4.49
N GLY A 149 53.09 83.13 -5.08
CA GLY A 149 54.42 82.87 -4.47
C GLY A 149 55.60 82.62 -5.43
N GLY A 150 55.40 82.04 -6.62
CA GLY A 150 56.49 81.65 -7.52
C GLY A 150 57.22 82.83 -8.20
N GLY A 151 56.49 83.92 -8.52
CA GLY A 151 57.07 85.09 -9.19
C GLY A 151 58.10 85.86 -8.36
N LEU A 152 58.04 85.77 -7.02
CA LEU A 152 58.93 86.55 -6.15
C LEU A 152 60.32 85.92 -5.95
N LEU A 153 60.45 84.60 -6.11
CA LEU A 153 61.72 83.89 -5.95
C LEU A 153 62.58 83.89 -7.22
N LEU A 154 61.95 83.86 -8.41
CA LEU A 154 62.67 83.89 -9.69
C LEU A 154 63.27 85.27 -10.01
N VAL A 155 62.68 86.35 -9.48
CA VAL A 155 63.21 87.73 -9.57
C VAL A 155 64.38 87.98 -8.60
N LYS A 156 64.62 87.08 -7.63
CA LYS A 156 65.69 87.23 -6.63
C LYS A 156 66.95 86.40 -6.90
N VAL A 157 66.97 85.57 -7.95
CA VAL A 157 68.09 84.65 -8.28
C VAL A 157 68.71 84.94 -9.66
N LEU A 158 68.28 86.01 -10.35
CA LEU A 158 68.96 86.63 -11.50
C LEU A 158 69.53 87.99 -11.07
#